data_AF-A0A968E2C1-F1
#
_entry.id   AF-A0A968E2C1-F1
#
_cell.length_a   1.000
_cell.length_b   1.000
_cell.length_c   1.000
_cell.angle_alpha   90.00
_cell.angle_beta   90.00
_cell.angle_gamma   90.00
#
_symmetry.space_group_name_H-M   'P 1'
#
loop_
_entity.id
_entity.type
_entity.pdbx_description
1 polymer ?
#
loop_
_entity_poly.entity_id
_entity_poly.type
_entity_poly.pdbx_seq_one_letter_code
_entity_poly.pdbx_strand_id
1 'polypeptide(L)'
;LAEAGYRLIFIPEAKVWHTHDRTVAEYARRKFFIGYWKSLVVQRHPAKLIRDSHTPQVLKLQMGLAALGAGFLGLGLLRRLRPLAAGGLLAWLALGLSGLPFYRKLMARDPGVLLIAPWLIFIRAWALGLGFLLSSFRLILIRHN
;
A
#
# COMPACT_ATOMS: atom_id res chain seq x y z
N LEU A 1 -20.60 -9.46 9.26
CA LEU A 1 -21.52 -10.18 8.34
C LEU A 1 -21.25 -11.68 8.37
N ALA A 2 -20.13 -12.18 7.84
CA ALA A 2 -19.79 -13.60 7.93
C ALA A 2 -19.72 -14.11 9.39
N GLU A 3 -19.05 -13.36 10.27
CA GLU A 3 -19.01 -13.64 11.72
C GLU A 3 -20.40 -13.58 12.39
N ALA A 4 -21.36 -12.88 11.77
CA ALA A 4 -22.73 -12.77 12.24
C ALA A 4 -23.67 -13.79 11.55
N GLY A 5 -23.14 -14.79 10.85
CA GLY A 5 -23.90 -15.88 10.20
C GLY A 5 -24.40 -15.59 8.78
N TYR A 6 -24.15 -14.40 8.23
CA TYR A 6 -24.57 -14.05 6.86
C TYR A 6 -23.61 -14.62 5.81
N ARG A 7 -24.14 -14.92 4.62
CA ARG A 7 -23.38 -15.49 3.49
C ARG A 7 -23.20 -14.47 2.36
N LEU A 8 -22.01 -14.45 1.75
CA LEU A 8 -21.74 -13.70 0.52
C LEU A 8 -21.99 -14.66 -0.66
N ILE A 9 -23.06 -14.43 -1.43
CA ILE A 9 -23.45 -15.29 -2.56
C ILE A 9 -23.02 -14.63 -3.86
N PHE A 10 -22.30 -15.37 -4.71
CA PHE A 10 -21.97 -14.93 -6.05
C PHE A 10 -23.18 -15.11 -6.97
N ILE A 11 -23.57 -14.04 -7.66
CA ILE A 11 -24.68 -14.04 -8.62
C ILE A 11 -24.07 -13.83 -10.02
N PRO A 12 -23.91 -14.89 -10.83
CA PRO A 12 -23.22 -14.80 -12.12
C PRO A 12 -23.93 -13.90 -13.13
N GLU A 13 -25.24 -13.71 -13.00
CA GLU A 13 -26.04 -12.86 -13.87
C GLU A 13 -25.94 -11.37 -13.51
N ALA A 14 -25.46 -11.04 -12.31
CA ALA A 14 -25.31 -9.66 -11.86
C ALA A 14 -24.14 -8.98 -12.58
N LYS A 15 -24.45 -8.09 -13.52
CA LYS A 15 -23.46 -7.32 -14.28
C LYS A 15 -23.29 -5.93 -13.68
N VAL A 16 -22.03 -5.56 -13.40
CA VAL A 16 -21.67 -4.22 -12.95
C VAL A 16 -20.59 -3.63 -13.85
N TRP A 17 -20.71 -2.34 -14.12
CA TRP A 17 -19.69 -1.59 -14.84
C TRP A 17 -18.59 -1.16 -13.88
N HIS A 18 -17.34 -1.41 -14.23
CA HIS A 18 -16.19 -0.92 -13.49
C HIS A 18 -15.36 0.00 -14.39
N THR A 19 -15.09 1.20 -13.91
CA THR A 19 -14.19 2.15 -14.57
C THR A 19 -12.78 1.94 -14.06
N HIS A 20 -11.84 1.68 -14.97
CA HIS A 20 -10.43 1.63 -14.63
C HIS A 20 -9.82 3.03 -14.52
N ASP A 21 -8.76 3.15 -13.73
CA ASP A 21 -7.95 4.38 -13.77
C ASP A 21 -7.28 4.48 -15.13
N ARG A 22 -7.24 5.69 -15.63
CA ARG A 22 -6.60 6.06 -16.90
C ARG A 22 -5.24 6.72 -16.66
N THR A 23 -4.99 7.20 -15.44
CA THR A 23 -3.76 7.91 -15.09
C THR A 23 -3.13 7.40 -13.80
N VAL A 24 -1.83 7.66 -13.65
CA VAL A 24 -1.11 7.39 -12.41
C VAL A 24 -1.68 8.18 -11.23
N ALA A 25 -2.15 9.41 -11.45
CA ALA A 25 -2.73 10.24 -10.40
C ALA A 25 -4.06 9.65 -9.89
N GLU A 26 -4.93 9.18 -10.79
CA GLU A 26 -6.16 8.45 -10.42
C GLU A 26 -5.80 7.17 -9.64
N TYR A 27 -4.77 6.43 -10.08
CA TYR A 27 -4.24 5.27 -9.37
C TYR A 27 -3.74 5.61 -7.96
N ALA A 28 -2.88 6.61 -7.82
CA ALA A 28 -2.35 7.06 -6.54
C ALA A 28 -3.48 7.52 -5.60
N ARG A 29 -4.43 8.31 -6.11
CA ARG A 29 -5.61 8.76 -5.35
C ARG A 29 -6.43 7.59 -4.84
N ARG A 30 -6.71 6.59 -5.68
CA ARG A 30 -7.46 5.40 -5.25
C ARG A 30 -6.69 4.62 -4.18
N LYS A 31 -5.38 4.40 -4.37
CA LYS A 31 -4.55 3.71 -3.37
C LYS A 31 -4.47 4.49 -2.06
N PHE A 32 -4.43 5.82 -2.12
CA PHE A 32 -4.49 6.67 -0.95
C PHE A 32 -5.78 6.46 -0.16
N PHE A 33 -6.94 6.54 -0.81
CA PHE A 33 -8.22 6.36 -0.11
C PHE A 33 -8.41 4.92 0.40
N ILE A 34 -7.88 3.91 -0.29
CA ILE A 34 -7.85 2.53 0.26
C ILE A 34 -7.10 2.51 1.59
N GLY A 35 -5.90 3.09 1.65
CA GLY A 35 -5.13 3.21 2.89
C GLY A 35 -5.86 4.02 3.96
N TYR A 36 -6.46 5.14 3.55
CA TYR A 36 -7.22 6.05 4.42
C TYR A 36 -8.39 5.36 5.13
N TRP A 37 -9.22 4.64 4.37
CA TRP A 37 -10.36 3.93 4.96
C TRP A 37 -9.94 2.67 5.70
N LYS A 38 -8.77 2.09 5.39
CA LYS A 38 -8.26 0.90 6.07
C LYS A 38 -7.99 1.14 7.55
N SER A 39 -7.56 2.33 7.96
CA SER A 39 -7.36 2.64 9.39
C SER A 39 -8.69 2.54 10.17
N LEU A 40 -9.81 3.00 9.60
CA LEU A 40 -11.13 2.90 10.21
C LEU A 40 -11.56 1.43 10.35
N VAL A 41 -11.29 0.61 9.33
CA VAL A 41 -11.56 -0.83 9.38
C VAL A 41 -10.75 -1.50 10.49
N VAL A 42 -9.47 -1.18 10.61
CA VAL A 42 -8.59 -1.73 11.66
C VAL A 42 -9.03 -1.24 13.05
N GLN A 43 -9.46 0.01 13.18
CA GLN A 43 -9.97 0.55 14.44
C GLN A 43 -11.22 -0.20 14.93
N ARG A 44 -12.15 -0.50 14.01
CA ARG A 44 -13.40 -1.22 14.33
C ARG A 44 -13.19 -2.73 14.45
N HIS A 45 -12.19 -3.27 13.75
CA HIS A 45 -11.89 -4.70 13.70
C HIS A 45 -10.37 -4.94 13.83
N PRO A 46 -9.79 -4.83 15.05
CA PRO A 46 -8.34 -4.92 15.25
C PRO A 46 -7.71 -6.22 14.74
N ALA A 47 -8.44 -7.34 14.78
CA ALA A 47 -7.98 -8.62 14.23
C ALA A 47 -7.61 -8.55 12.73
N LYS A 48 -8.24 -7.64 11.97
CA LYS A 48 -7.93 -7.40 10.54
C LYS A 48 -6.60 -6.70 10.32
N LEU A 49 -5.94 -6.21 11.37
CA LEU A 49 -4.57 -5.74 11.28
C LEU A 49 -3.59 -6.91 11.10
N ILE A 50 -3.87 -8.07 11.69
CA ILE A 50 -2.98 -9.23 11.64
C ILE A 50 -3.34 -10.11 10.45
N ARG A 51 -4.61 -10.54 10.36
CA ARG A 51 -5.09 -11.42 9.29
C ARG A 51 -6.15 -10.72 8.47
N ASP A 52 -5.75 -10.29 7.28
CA ASP A 52 -6.66 -9.77 6.27
C ASP A 52 -6.43 -10.49 4.95
N SER A 53 -7.41 -11.30 4.54
CA SER A 53 -7.40 -12.02 3.28
C SER A 53 -7.31 -11.09 2.07
N HIS A 54 -7.72 -9.83 2.20
CA HIS A 54 -7.74 -8.86 1.11
C HIS A 54 -6.42 -8.07 0.98
N THR A 55 -5.62 -7.97 2.04
CA THR A 55 -4.39 -7.15 2.06
C THR A 55 -3.17 -8.01 2.41
N PRO A 56 -2.39 -8.47 1.40
CA PRO A 56 -1.18 -9.24 1.63
C PRO A 56 -0.17 -8.52 2.55
N GLN A 57 0.53 -9.27 3.41
CA GLN A 57 1.52 -8.71 4.35
C GLN A 57 2.66 -7.94 3.65
N VAL A 58 3.01 -8.36 2.43
CA VAL A 58 4.02 -7.68 1.60
C VAL A 58 3.69 -6.20 1.38
N LEU A 59 2.41 -5.82 1.34
CA LEU A 59 2.03 -4.41 1.20
C LEU A 59 2.41 -3.58 2.43
N LYS A 60 2.26 -4.14 3.63
CA LYS A 60 2.68 -3.47 4.88
C LYS A 60 4.19 -3.33 4.94
N LEU A 61 4.92 -4.37 4.52
CA LEU A 61 6.37 -4.33 4.39
C LEU A 61 6.79 -3.23 3.41
N GLN A 62 6.17 -3.15 2.23
CA GLN A 62 6.45 -2.11 1.23
C GLN A 62 6.18 -0.70 1.76
N MET A 63 5.07 -0.49 2.49
CA MET A 63 4.78 0.81 3.14
C MET A 63 5.86 1.17 4.17
N GLY A 64 6.29 0.20 4.99
CA GLY A 64 7.36 0.38 5.97
C GLY A 64 8.70 0.72 5.32
N LEU A 65 9.10 -0.03 4.27
CA LEU A 65 10.32 0.22 3.51
C LEU A 65 10.30 1.58 2.81
N ALA A 66 9.14 2.03 2.32
CA ALA A 66 9.00 3.35 1.72
C ALA A 66 9.31 4.46 2.75
N ALA A 67 8.69 4.38 3.93
CA ALA A 67 8.87 5.33 5.02
C ALA A 67 10.30 5.29 5.60
N LEU A 68 10.85 4.10 5.85
CA LEU A 68 12.22 3.92 6.33
C LEU A 68 13.23 4.48 5.34
N GLY A 69 13.07 4.18 4.05
CA GLY A 69 13.97 4.69 3.01
C GLY A 69 13.96 6.22 2.95
N ALA A 70 12.78 6.84 3.07
CA ALA A 70 12.67 8.29 3.12
C ALA A 70 13.32 8.90 4.36
N GLY A 71 13.09 8.31 5.54
CA GLY A 71 13.67 8.76 6.80
C GLY A 71 15.19 8.69 6.78
N PHE A 72 15.76 7.56 6.38
CA PHE A 72 17.20 7.36 6.32
C PHE A 72 17.87 8.19 5.23
N LEU A 73 17.25 8.28 4.05
CA LEU A 73 17.78 9.13 2.98
C LEU A 73 17.74 10.60 3.38
N GLY A 74 16.61 11.09 3.90
CA GLY A 74 16.46 12.48 4.34
C GLY A 74 17.43 12.87 5.46
N LEU A 75 17.50 12.06 6.52
CA LEU A 75 18.43 12.29 7.63
C LEU A 75 19.89 12.14 7.20
N GLY A 76 20.20 11.14 6.39
CA GLY A 76 21.55 10.90 5.86
C GLY A 76 22.05 12.07 5.03
N LEU A 77 21.20 12.63 4.17
CA LEU A 77 21.54 13.83 3.38
C LEU A 77 21.66 15.07 4.28
N LEU A 78 20.70 15.31 5.16
CA LEU A 78 20.70 16.48 6.05
C LEU A 78 21.90 16.52 7.00
N ARG A 79 22.33 15.35 7.50
CA ARG A 79 23.47 15.20 8.42
C ARG A 79 24.78 14.86 7.68
N ARG A 80 24.76 14.79 6.35
CA ARG A 80 25.88 14.36 5.49
C ARG A 80 26.46 12.98 5.88
N LEU A 81 25.64 12.11 6.46
CA LEU A 81 25.99 10.74 6.84
C LEU A 81 25.75 9.80 5.66
N ARG A 82 26.79 9.61 4.83
CA ARG A 82 26.74 8.75 3.64
C ARG A 82 26.22 7.32 3.91
N PRO A 83 26.64 6.62 5.00
CA PRO A 83 26.14 5.28 5.29
C PRO A 83 24.63 5.25 5.54
N LEU A 84 24.10 6.28 6.21
CA LEU A 84 22.67 6.38 6.49
C LEU A 84 21.87 6.64 5.21
N ALA A 85 22.36 7.54 4.34
CA ALA A 85 21.76 7.79 3.04
C ALA A 85 21.76 6.53 2.15
N ALA A 86 22.86 5.78 2.15
CA ALA A 86 22.96 4.49 1.47
C ALA A 86 21.96 3.47 2.03
N GLY A 87 21.78 3.42 3.36
CA GLY A 87 20.75 2.61 4.00
C GLY A 87 19.34 2.95 3.51
N GLY A 88 19.05 4.24 3.26
CA GLY A 88 17.79 4.69 2.67
C GLY A 88 17.57 4.16 1.25
N LEU A 89 18.60 4.24 0.40
CA LEU A 89 18.56 3.68 -0.96
C LEU A 89 18.40 2.16 -0.96
N LEU A 90 19.08 1.46 -0.06
CA LEU A 90 18.95 0.01 0.11
C LEU A 90 17.54 -0.40 0.52
N ALA A 91 16.88 0.38 1.39
CA ALA A 91 15.48 0.14 1.75
C ALA A 91 14.54 0.29 0.55
N TRP A 92 14.74 1.28 -0.31
CA TRP A 92 13.95 1.45 -1.54
C TRP A 92 14.26 0.39 -2.61
N LEU A 93 15.51 -0.07 -2.69
CA LEU A 93 15.86 -1.22 -3.51
C LEU A 93 15.13 -2.49 -3.01
N ALA A 94 15.16 -2.75 -1.71
CA ALA A 94 14.44 -3.87 -1.09
C ALA A 94 12.92 -3.77 -1.33
N LEU A 95 12.34 -2.57 -1.32
CA LEU A 95 10.95 -2.34 -1.70
C LEU A 95 10.71 -2.79 -3.14
N GLY A 96 11.53 -2.34 -4.09
CA GLY A 96 11.43 -2.75 -5.49
C GLY A 96 11.52 -4.26 -5.67
N LEU A 97 12.48 -4.90 -5.00
CA LEU A 97 12.70 -6.35 -5.05
C LEU A 97 11.57 -7.15 -4.39
N SER A 98 10.90 -6.61 -3.37
CA SER A 98 9.75 -7.29 -2.77
C SER A 98 8.58 -7.54 -3.75
N GLY A 99 8.58 -6.86 -4.90
CA GLY A 99 7.65 -7.08 -6.01
C GLY A 99 7.97 -8.29 -6.91
N LEU A 100 9.09 -9.00 -6.72
CA LEU A 100 9.55 -10.11 -7.57
C LEU A 100 8.47 -11.15 -7.90
N PRO A 101 7.68 -11.68 -6.94
CA PRO A 101 6.62 -12.65 -7.27
C PRO A 101 5.54 -12.05 -8.18
N PHE A 102 5.24 -10.76 -8.01
CA PHE A 102 4.29 -10.04 -8.86
C PHE A 102 4.86 -9.79 -10.26
N TYR A 103 6.14 -9.42 -10.37
CA TYR A 103 6.81 -9.24 -11.66
C TYR A 103 6.85 -10.53 -12.48
N ARG A 104 7.11 -11.68 -11.84
CA ARG A 104 7.07 -12.99 -12.50
C ARG A 104 5.69 -13.30 -13.06
N LYS A 105 4.63 -12.98 -12.32
CA LYS A 105 3.24 -13.11 -12.79
C LYS A 105 2.97 -12.17 -13.96
N LEU A 106 3.51 -10.95 -13.90
CA LEU A 106 3.31 -9.92 -14.91
C LEU A 106 3.98 -10.28 -16.23
N MET A 107 5.20 -10.80 -16.20
CA MET A 107 5.92 -11.29 -17.40
C MET A 107 5.08 -12.28 -18.23
N ALA A 108 4.32 -13.14 -17.57
CA ALA A 108 3.49 -14.15 -18.24
C ALA A 108 2.13 -13.63 -18.74
N ARG A 109 1.70 -12.43 -18.31
CA ARG A 109 0.34 -11.93 -18.55
C ARG A 109 0.31 -10.62 -19.34
N ASP A 110 1.22 -9.72 -19.02
CA ASP A 110 1.36 -8.40 -19.64
C ASP A 110 2.80 -7.89 -19.44
N PRO A 111 3.76 -8.31 -20.29
CA PRO A 111 5.15 -7.91 -20.16
C PRO A 111 5.37 -6.41 -20.39
N GLY A 112 4.47 -5.72 -21.10
CA GLY A 112 4.59 -4.28 -21.36
C GLY A 112 4.55 -3.45 -20.08
N VAL A 113 3.74 -3.87 -19.11
CA VAL A 113 3.60 -3.19 -17.81
C VAL A 113 4.81 -3.44 -16.91
N LEU A 114 5.67 -4.43 -17.20
CA LEU A 114 6.83 -4.77 -16.37
C LEU A 114 7.79 -3.60 -16.19
N LEU A 115 7.99 -2.78 -17.23
CA LEU A 115 8.88 -1.63 -17.20
C LEU A 115 8.46 -0.59 -16.16
N ILE A 116 7.14 -0.37 -16.02
CA ILE A 116 6.59 0.62 -15.09
C ILE A 116 6.19 0.02 -13.74
N ALA A 117 6.12 -1.31 -13.62
CA ALA A 117 5.62 -1.99 -12.43
C ALA A 117 6.39 -1.65 -11.14
N PRO A 118 7.74 -1.59 -11.11
CA PRO A 118 8.47 -1.19 -9.90
C PRO A 118 8.08 0.21 -9.42
N TRP A 119 7.89 1.14 -10.37
CA TRP A 119 7.49 2.50 -10.06
C TRP A 119 6.03 2.58 -9.57
N LEU A 120 5.12 1.82 -10.17
CA LEU A 120 3.73 1.71 -9.69
C LEU A 120 3.62 1.06 -8.31
N ILE A 121 4.50 0.11 -7.97
CA ILE A 121 4.60 -0.47 -6.63
C ILE A 121 5.09 0.57 -5.63
N PHE A 122 6.10 1.36 -6.01
CA PHE A 122 6.61 2.44 -5.17
C PHE A 122 5.52 3.47 -4.86
N ILE A 123 4.80 3.95 -5.88
CA ILE A 123 3.64 4.86 -5.68
C ILE A 123 2.59 4.24 -4.79
N ARG A 124 2.25 2.97 -5.02
CA ARG A 124 1.24 2.27 -4.21
C ARG A 124 1.64 2.24 -2.74
N ALA A 125 2.91 1.94 -2.44
CA ALA A 125 3.41 1.88 -1.08
C ALA A 125 3.27 3.24 -0.37
N TRP A 126 3.65 4.32 -1.05
CA TRP A 126 3.50 5.68 -0.54
C TRP A 126 2.04 6.09 -0.38
N ALA A 127 1.22 5.90 -1.40
CA ALA A 127 -0.18 6.28 -1.37
C ALA A 127 -0.93 5.56 -0.23
N LEU A 128 -0.78 4.23 -0.14
CA LEU A 128 -1.38 3.46 0.97
C LEU A 128 -0.85 3.90 2.33
N GLY A 129 0.47 4.09 2.46
CA GLY A 129 1.14 4.53 3.68
C GLY A 129 0.63 5.87 4.18
N LEU A 130 0.64 6.88 3.31
CA LEU A 130 0.18 8.24 3.63
C LEU A 130 -1.30 8.28 3.96
N GLY A 131 -2.14 7.59 3.18
CA GLY A 131 -3.57 7.49 3.45
C GLY A 131 -3.84 6.90 4.83
N PHE A 132 -3.21 5.77 5.13
CA PHE A 132 -3.35 5.10 6.42
C PHE A 132 -2.86 5.97 7.59
N LEU A 133 -1.71 6.61 7.42
CA LEU A 133 -1.10 7.48 8.43
C LEU A 133 -1.98 8.68 8.76
N LEU A 134 -2.40 9.44 7.73
CA LEU A 134 -3.23 10.64 7.90
C LEU A 134 -4.58 10.31 8.55
N SER A 135 -5.20 9.21 8.12
CA SER A 135 -6.48 8.78 8.71
C SER A 135 -6.31 8.33 10.15
N SER A 136 -5.22 7.63 10.47
CA SER A 136 -4.91 7.22 11.85
C SER A 136 -4.71 8.43 12.76
N PHE A 137 -3.96 9.45 12.32
CA PHE A 137 -3.82 10.71 13.07
C PHE A 137 -5.17 11.41 13.26
N ARG A 138 -5.99 11.52 12.21
CA ARG A 138 -7.32 12.13 12.31
C ARG A 138 -8.20 11.41 13.34
N LEU A 139 -8.19 10.08 13.34
CA LEU A 139 -8.97 9.27 14.28
C LEU A 139 -8.50 9.42 15.73
N ILE A 140 -7.20 9.63 15.96
CA ILE A 140 -6.65 9.90 17.30
C ILE A 140 -7.10 11.28 17.79
N LEU A 141 -6.98 12.31 16.94
CA LEU A 141 -7.37 13.69 17.27
C LEU A 141 -8.86 13.81 17.61
N ILE A 142 -9.73 13.18 16.82
CA ILE A 142 -11.19 13.19 17.08
C ILE A 142 -11.54 12.49 18.40
N ARG A 143 -10.75 11.51 18.86
CA ARG A 143 -10.99 10.84 20.14
C ARG A 143 -10.58 11.67 21.36
N HIS A 144 -9.77 12.70 21.18
CA HIS A 144 -9.23 13.53 22.27
C HIS A 144 -9.95 14.87 22.41
N ASN A 145 -10.95 15.15 21.56
CA ASN A 145 -11.88 16.28 21.65
C ASN A 145 -13.28 15.75 21.99
#